data_AF-A0A2N2ETB7-F1
#
_entry.id   AF-A0A2N2ETB7-F1
#
_cell.length_a   1.000
_cell.length_b   1.000
_cell.length_c   1.000
_cell.angle_alpha   90.00
_cell.angle_beta   90.00
_cell.angle_gamma   90.00
#
_symmetry.space_group_name_H-M   'P 1'
#
loop_
_entity.id
_entity.type
_entity.pdbx_description
1 polymer ?
#
loop_
_entity_poly.entity_id
_entity_poly.type
_entity_poly.pdbx_seq_one_letter_code
_entity_poly.pdbx_strand_id
1 'polypeptide(L)'
;MTIDIDILVDPSEENIVKIKKGLEYLPEKAAAQIAPGDIEKYKVVKVSDEVVIDIMENACEVTYKTAGIENFAFKGVTIPIANLPTLIKTKQHSVRPKDKEDLKYLREIKKQNKTGGKK
;
A
#
# COMPACT_ATOMS: atom_id res chain seq x y z
N MET A 1 -3.66 16.08 2.50
CA MET A 1 -4.70 15.04 2.38
C MET A 1 -4.20 13.98 1.42
N THR A 2 -4.34 12.70 1.78
CA THR A 2 -4.30 11.59 0.81
C THR A 2 -5.73 11.37 0.34
N ILE A 3 -5.93 11.17 -0.95
CA ILE A 3 -7.25 11.02 -1.59
C ILE A 3 -7.42 9.56 -2.06
N ASP A 4 -6.32 8.82 -2.05
CA ASP A 4 -6.09 7.50 -2.62
C ASP A 4 -5.77 6.46 -1.53
N ILE A 5 -6.05 5.19 -1.87
CA ILE A 5 -5.73 4.00 -1.07
C ILE A 5 -4.65 3.22 -1.81
N ASP A 6 -3.46 3.10 -1.22
CA ASP A 6 -2.40 2.26 -1.74
C ASP A 6 -2.52 0.82 -1.21
N ILE A 7 -2.54 -0.19 -2.09
CA ILE A 7 -2.47 -1.60 -1.72
C ILE A 7 -1.26 -2.27 -2.37
N LEU A 8 -0.40 -2.87 -1.54
CA LEU A 8 0.76 -3.66 -1.98
C LEU A 8 0.37 -5.13 -2.04
N VAL A 9 0.54 -5.78 -3.20
CA VAL A 9 -0.02 -7.12 -3.46
C VAL A 9 1.01 -8.07 -4.09
N ASP A 10 0.78 -9.37 -3.92
CA ASP A 10 1.40 -10.37 -4.79
C ASP A 10 0.73 -10.29 -6.17
N PRO A 11 1.49 -10.12 -7.28
CA PRO A 11 0.91 -9.86 -8.60
C PRO A 11 0.39 -11.13 -9.31
N SER A 12 0.49 -12.31 -8.67
CA SER A 12 -0.01 -13.57 -9.23
C SER A 12 -1.47 -13.49 -9.65
N GLU A 13 -1.80 -14.12 -10.78
CA GLU A 13 -3.16 -14.10 -11.35
C GLU A 13 -4.24 -14.52 -10.34
N GLU A 14 -3.97 -15.54 -9.53
CA GLU A 14 -4.88 -16.01 -8.49
C GLU A 14 -5.22 -14.91 -7.48
N ASN A 15 -4.21 -14.13 -7.07
CA ASN A 15 -4.40 -13.04 -6.13
C ASN A 15 -5.14 -11.86 -6.78
N ILE A 16 -4.86 -11.56 -8.05
CA ILE A 16 -5.57 -10.51 -8.79
C ILE A 16 -7.05 -10.84 -8.95
N VAL A 17 -7.41 -12.11 -9.20
CA VAL A 17 -8.82 -12.54 -9.22
C VAL A 17 -9.52 -12.28 -7.89
N LYS A 18 -8.85 -12.58 -6.76
CA LYS A 18 -9.39 -12.31 -5.41
C LYS A 18 -9.56 -10.82 -5.16
N ILE A 19 -8.61 -9.99 -5.59
CA ILE A 19 -8.67 -8.53 -5.46
C ILE A 19 -9.83 -7.97 -6.29
N LYS A 20 -9.96 -8.38 -7.56
CA LYS A 20 -11.08 -7.96 -8.42
C LYS A 20 -12.42 -8.27 -7.75
N LYS A 21 -12.59 -9.50 -7.24
CA LYS A 21 -13.79 -9.91 -6.50
C LYS A 21 -14.00 -9.09 -5.22
N GLY A 22 -12.94 -8.77 -4.50
CA GLY A 22 -12.99 -7.93 -3.30
C GLY A 22 -13.41 -6.48 -3.59
N LEU A 23 -13.21 -6.00 -4.82
CA LEU A 23 -13.57 -4.65 -5.26
C LEU A 23 -14.90 -4.58 -6.03
N GLU A 24 -15.55 -5.72 -6.31
CA GLU A 24 -16.81 -5.78 -7.06
C GLU A 24 -18.00 -5.05 -6.40
N TYR A 25 -17.89 -4.76 -5.10
CA TYR A 25 -18.92 -4.00 -4.38
C TYR A 25 -18.90 -2.51 -4.72
N LEU A 26 -17.83 -2.00 -5.32
CA LEU A 26 -17.74 -0.63 -5.78
C LEU A 26 -18.65 -0.41 -7.00
N PRO A 27 -19.31 0.76 -7.12
CA PRO A 27 -20.41 0.97 -8.04
C PRO A 27 -20.02 0.86 -9.52
N GLU A 28 -18.88 1.43 -9.91
CA GLU A 28 -18.46 1.44 -11.32
C GLU A 28 -17.77 0.12 -11.74
N LYS A 29 -17.43 -0.73 -10.75
CA LYS A 29 -16.71 -2.00 -10.95
C LYS A 29 -15.44 -1.80 -11.77
N ALA A 30 -14.74 -0.68 -11.57
CA ALA A 30 -13.58 -0.29 -12.38
C ALA A 30 -12.47 -1.36 -12.33
N ALA A 31 -12.35 -2.10 -11.23
CA ALA A 31 -11.41 -3.22 -11.07
C ALA A 31 -11.64 -4.36 -12.10
N ALA A 32 -12.84 -4.50 -12.66
CA ALA A 32 -13.13 -5.51 -13.68
C ALA A 32 -12.27 -5.33 -14.95
N GLN A 33 -11.85 -4.10 -15.24
CA GLN A 33 -11.07 -3.71 -16.42
C GLN A 33 -9.59 -4.10 -16.33
N ILE A 34 -9.10 -4.51 -15.17
CA ILE A 34 -7.71 -4.99 -15.01
C ILE A 34 -7.54 -6.26 -15.84
N ALA A 35 -6.67 -6.20 -16.84
CA ALA A 35 -6.33 -7.33 -17.69
C ALA A 35 -5.29 -8.24 -17.01
N PRO A 36 -5.24 -9.53 -17.38
CA PRO A 36 -4.17 -10.42 -16.93
C PRO A 36 -2.79 -9.84 -17.26
N GLY A 37 -1.89 -9.84 -16.28
CA GLY A 37 -0.52 -9.33 -16.41
C GLY A 37 -0.35 -7.81 -16.32
N ASP A 38 -1.42 -7.01 -16.20
CA ASP A 38 -1.31 -5.55 -16.12
C ASP A 38 -0.45 -5.09 -14.93
N ILE A 39 -0.64 -5.73 -13.77
CA ILE A 39 0.11 -5.39 -12.55
C ILE A 39 1.60 -5.67 -12.73
N GLU A 40 1.95 -6.81 -13.31
CA GLU A 40 3.34 -7.20 -13.55
C GLU A 40 4.03 -6.29 -14.58
N LYS A 41 3.26 -5.88 -15.61
CA LYS A 41 3.72 -5.02 -16.69
C LYS A 41 3.92 -3.57 -16.25
N TYR A 42 2.96 -3.01 -15.51
CA TYR A 42 2.93 -1.59 -15.17
C TYR A 42 3.44 -1.29 -13.76
N LYS A 43 3.62 -2.31 -12.92
CA LYS A 43 3.99 -2.26 -11.48
C LYS A 43 2.95 -1.61 -10.58
N VAL A 44 2.20 -0.63 -11.11
CA VAL A 44 1.08 0.04 -10.44
C VAL A 44 -0.07 0.15 -11.42
N VAL A 45 -1.25 -0.30 -11.01
CA VAL A 45 -2.52 -0.08 -11.74
C VAL A 45 -3.46 0.70 -10.84
N LYS A 46 -3.97 1.81 -11.37
CA LYS A 46 -4.92 2.68 -10.67
C LYS A 46 -6.34 2.27 -11.02
N VAL A 47 -7.14 1.99 -10.00
CA VAL A 47 -8.59 1.78 -10.11
C VAL A 47 -9.28 3.07 -9.67
N SER A 48 -9.96 3.71 -10.61
CA SER A 48 -10.69 4.96 -10.37
C SER A 48 -12.19 4.69 -10.34
N ASP A 49 -12.71 4.43 -9.15
CA ASP A 49 -14.15 4.21 -8.89
C ASP A 49 -14.66 5.34 -7.95
N GLU A 50 -15.64 5.08 -7.09
CA GLU A 50 -16.02 5.98 -5.97
C GLU A 50 -14.80 6.42 -5.13
N VAL A 51 -13.79 5.54 -5.02
CA VAL A 51 -12.48 5.84 -4.43
C VAL A 51 -11.37 5.48 -5.41
N VAL A 52 -10.22 6.15 -5.27
CA VAL A 52 -9.02 5.86 -6.05
C VAL A 52 -8.17 4.83 -5.30
N ILE A 53 -7.87 3.70 -5.93
CA ILE A 53 -7.06 2.63 -5.35
C ILE A 53 -5.85 2.37 -6.25
N ASP A 54 -4.65 2.47 -5.70
CA ASP A 54 -3.40 2.10 -6.36
C ASP A 54 -3.03 0.67 -5.98
N ILE A 55 -3.12 -0.24 -6.95
CA ILE A 55 -2.73 -1.64 -6.79
C ILE A 55 -1.28 -1.79 -7.25
N MET A 56 -0.40 -2.12 -6.31
CA MET A 56 1.05 -2.06 -6.49
C MET A 56 1.68 -3.44 -6.33
N GLU A 57 2.52 -3.85 -7.29
CA GLU A 57 3.44 -4.98 -7.11
C GLU A 57 4.56 -4.64 -6.13
N ASN A 58 5.10 -3.41 -6.24
CA ASN A 58 6.19 -2.93 -5.41
C ASN A 58 6.09 -1.42 -5.14
N ALA A 59 6.58 -1.01 -3.97
CA ALA A 59 6.75 0.38 -3.57
C ALA A 59 8.24 0.64 -3.27
N CYS A 60 8.92 1.35 -4.18
CA CYS A 60 10.38 1.33 -4.28
C CYS A 60 10.89 -0.13 -4.33
N GLU A 61 11.68 -0.56 -3.34
CA GLU A 61 12.24 -1.92 -3.26
C GLU A 61 11.37 -2.88 -2.43
N VAL A 62 10.27 -2.40 -1.87
CA VAL A 62 9.38 -3.20 -1.03
C VAL A 62 8.38 -3.93 -1.91
N THR A 63 8.28 -5.24 -1.75
CA THR A 63 7.26 -6.09 -2.37
C THR A 63 6.37 -6.70 -1.29
N TYR A 64 5.26 -7.32 -1.67
CA TYR A 64 4.40 -8.04 -0.72
C TYR A 64 5.19 -9.04 0.15
N LYS A 65 6.19 -9.72 -0.42
CA LYS A 65 7.02 -10.71 0.27
C LYS A 65 8.00 -10.10 1.27
N THR A 66 8.45 -8.86 1.06
CA THR A 66 9.45 -8.20 1.90
C THR A 66 8.84 -7.18 2.87
N ALA A 67 7.55 -6.90 2.73
CA ALA A 67 6.81 -6.00 3.59
C ALA A 67 6.64 -6.60 5.00
N GLY A 68 6.99 -5.83 6.02
CA GLY A 68 6.60 -6.09 7.39
C GLY A 68 5.20 -5.55 7.64
N ILE A 69 4.36 -6.36 8.25
CA ILE A 69 2.94 -6.07 8.48
C ILE A 69 2.70 -5.84 9.97
N GLU A 70 1.84 -4.88 10.29
CA GLU A 70 1.19 -4.75 11.59
C GLU A 70 -0.34 -4.76 11.41
N ASN A 71 -1.06 -5.30 12.38
CA ASN A 71 -2.51 -5.42 12.32
C ASN A 71 -3.16 -4.19 12.97
N PHE A 72 -3.94 -3.45 12.19
CA PHE A 72 -4.69 -2.30 12.64
C PHE A 72 -6.18 -2.64 12.74
N ALA A 73 -6.72 -2.63 13.96
CA ALA A 73 -8.14 -2.85 14.18
C ALA A 73 -8.93 -1.55 13.93
N PHE A 74 -9.85 -1.58 12.97
CA PHE A 74 -10.70 -0.44 12.62
C PHE A 74 -12.14 -0.90 12.39
N LYS A 75 -13.08 -0.34 13.17
CA LYS A 75 -14.52 -0.64 13.07
C LYS A 75 -14.84 -2.15 13.03
N GLY A 76 -14.13 -2.94 13.84
CA GLY A 76 -14.31 -4.40 13.92
C GLY A 76 -13.63 -5.20 12.80
N VAL A 77 -12.90 -4.55 11.90
CA VAL A 77 -12.10 -5.18 10.84
C VAL A 77 -10.63 -5.10 11.19
N THR A 78 -9.90 -6.21 11.07
CA THR A 78 -8.44 -6.24 11.20
C THR A 78 -7.82 -5.97 9.83
N ILE A 79 -7.14 -4.83 9.70
CA ILE A 79 -6.52 -4.38 8.45
C ILE A 79 -5.01 -4.59 8.55
N PRO A 80 -4.40 -5.40 7.66
CA PRO A 80 -2.95 -5.48 7.58
C PRO A 80 -2.41 -4.17 6.98
N ILE A 81 -1.55 -3.48 7.72
CA ILE A 81 -0.88 -2.26 7.25
C ILE A 81 0.63 -2.46 7.26
N ALA A 82 1.34 -1.71 6.41
CA ALA A 82 2.80 -1.71 6.43
C ALA A 82 3.29 -1.11 7.75
N ASN A 83 4.15 -1.84 8.45
CA ASN A 83 4.73 -1.34 9.69
C ASN A 83 5.70 -0.17 9.43
N LEU A 84 6.06 0.56 10.49
CA LEU A 84 6.89 1.76 10.38
C LEU A 84 8.23 1.56 9.63
N PRO A 85 9.03 0.50 9.90
CA PRO A 85 10.22 0.20 9.09
C PRO A 85 9.92 0.02 7.59
N THR A 86 8.84 -0.67 7.25
CA THR A 86 8.44 -0.88 5.85
C THR A 86 7.98 0.40 5.20
N LEU A 87 7.13 1.21 5.85
CA LEU A 87 6.72 2.53 5.34
C LEU A 87 7.93 3.42 5.01
N ILE A 88 8.95 3.43 5.88
CA ILE A 88 10.20 4.16 5.63
C ILE A 88 10.88 3.66 4.34
N LYS A 89 10.98 2.34 4.14
CA LYS A 89 11.60 1.75 2.95
C LYS A 89 10.84 2.10 1.66
N THR A 90 9.51 2.19 1.71
CA THR A 90 8.70 2.60 0.55
C THR A 90 8.95 4.04 0.10
N LYS A 91 9.61 4.86 0.93
CA LYS A 91 9.89 6.28 0.66
C LYS A 91 11.39 6.58 0.52
N GLN A 92 12.26 5.68 0.98
CA GLN A 92 13.68 5.95 1.20
C GLN A 92 14.43 6.34 -0.08
N HIS A 93 14.12 5.69 -1.20
CA HIS A 93 14.79 5.93 -2.49
C HIS A 93 13.86 6.60 -3.51
N SER A 94 12.74 7.16 -3.05
CA SER A 94 11.84 7.91 -3.94
C SER A 94 12.44 9.25 -4.32
N VAL A 95 12.31 9.60 -5.61
CA VAL A 95 12.67 10.93 -6.12
C VAL A 95 11.60 11.98 -5.85
N ARG A 96 10.38 11.57 -5.47
CA ARG A 96 9.22 12.44 -5.34
C ARG A 96 9.39 13.38 -4.13
N PRO A 97 9.24 14.71 -4.28
CA PRO A 97 9.42 15.66 -3.18
C PRO A 97 8.53 15.34 -1.97
N LYS A 98 7.26 14.99 -2.21
CA LYS A 98 6.31 14.58 -1.15
C LYS A 98 6.83 13.39 -0.34
N ASP A 99 7.42 12.38 -0.99
CA ASP A 99 7.94 11.21 -0.28
C ASP A 99 9.16 11.55 0.60
N LYS A 100 9.93 12.59 0.25
CA LYS A 100 11.02 13.09 1.10
C LYS A 100 10.49 13.76 2.36
N GLU A 101 9.35 14.44 2.28
CA GLU A 101 8.67 15.03 3.44
C GLU A 101 8.09 13.94 4.33
N ASP A 102 7.36 12.99 3.75
CA ASP A 102 6.80 11.83 4.45
C ASP A 102 7.92 11.04 5.16
N LEU A 103 9.05 10.82 4.50
CA LEU A 103 10.19 10.10 5.07
C LEU A 103 10.78 10.82 6.31
N LYS A 104 10.82 12.16 6.30
CA LYS A 104 11.27 12.92 7.48
C LYS A 104 10.31 12.68 8.65
N TYR A 105 9.01 12.80 8.40
CA TYR A 105 7.98 12.56 9.42
C TYR A 105 8.04 11.15 10.02
N LEU A 106 8.12 10.12 9.17
CA LEU A 106 8.23 8.72 9.60
C LEU A 106 9.50 8.46 10.42
N ARG A 107 10.62 9.11 10.09
CA ARG A 107 11.87 9.00 10.86
C ARG A 107 11.74 9.65 12.24
N GLU A 108 11.00 10.75 12.38
CA GLU A 108 10.74 11.37 13.68
C GLU A 108 9.85 10.47 14.55
N ILE A 109 8.78 9.88 14.00
CA ILE A 109 7.98 8.86 14.72
C ILE A 109 8.88 7.72 15.21
N LYS A 110 9.77 7.21 14.34
CA LYS A 110 10.69 6.12 14.70
C LYS A 110 11.63 6.50 15.83
N LYS A 111 12.08 7.75 15.91
CA LYS A 111 12.92 8.24 17.02
C LYS A 111 12.12 8.30 18.31
N GLN A 112 10.91 8.85 18.29
CA GLN A 112 10.03 8.97 19.46
C GLN A 112 9.67 7.60 20.04
N ASN A 113 9.38 6.61 19.21
CA ASN A 113 9.09 5.25 19.67
C ASN A 113 10.30 4.58 20.35
N LYS A 114 11.54 4.94 19.96
CA LYS A 114 12.75 4.44 20.61
C LYS A 114 13.04 5.10 21.96
N THR A 115 12.70 6.38 22.13
CA THR A 115 12.86 7.10 23.40
C THR A 115 11.72 6.82 24.38
N GLY A 116 10.51 6.54 23.90
CA GLY A 116 9.35 6.18 24.72
C GLY A 116 9.36 4.74 25.26
N GLY A 117 10.13 3.84 24.66
CA GLY A 117 10.30 2.45 25.12
C GLY A 117 11.32 2.24 26.26
N LYS A 118 11.87 3.33 26.82
CA LYS A 118 12.64 3.30 28.07
C LYS A 118 11.78 3.81 29.23
N LYS A 119 10.78 3.03 29.64
CA LYS A 119 10.14 3.14 30.95
C LYS A 119 9.76 1.75 31.44
#